data_AF-A0AAW7BX47-F1
#
_entry.id   AF-A0AAW7BX47-F1
#
_cell.length_a   1.000
_cell.length_b   1.000
_cell.length_c   1.000
_cell.angle_alpha   90.00
_cell.angle_beta   90.00
_cell.angle_gamma   90.00
#
_symmetry.space_group_name_H-M   'P 1'
#
loop_
_entity.id
_entity.type
_entity.pdbx_description
1 polymer ?
#
loop_
_entity_poly.entity_id
_entity_poly.type
_entity_poly.pdbx_seq_one_letter_code
_entity_poly.pdbx_strand_id
1 'polypeptide(L)' 'IEVKKDAGGQWQRVEGSSYNRRITGSSPLDLSGPLAGHDLLRTASDPEAKQVLGTLNNCSMGVTPWGTYLA' A
#
# COMPACT_ATOMS: atom_id res chain seq x y z
N ILE A 1 -3.18 10.35 1.13
CA ILE A 1 -4.15 11.36 1.62
C ILE A 1 -4.49 12.29 0.47
N GLU A 2 -5.69 12.86 0.46
CA GLU A 2 -6.04 13.92 -0.48
C GLU A 2 -5.71 15.30 0.08
N VAL A 3 -5.14 16.16 -0.76
CA VAL A 3 -4.86 17.57 -0.46
C VAL A 3 -5.43 18.46 -1.55
N LYS A 4 -5.91 19.65 -1.17
CA LYS A 4 -6.41 20.68 -2.09
C LYS A 4 -5.91 22.06 -1.66
N LYS A 5 -5.77 22.99 -2.61
CA LYS A 5 -5.49 24.39 -2.27
C LYS A 5 -6.77 25.09 -1.80
N ASP A 6 -6.67 25.89 -0.74
CA ASP A 6 -7.73 26.81 -0.34
C ASP A 6 -7.75 28.09 -1.21
N ALA A 7 -8.66 29.02 -0.90
CA ALA A 7 -8.79 30.29 -1.64
C ALA A 7 -7.54 31.18 -1.55
N GLY A 8 -6.69 30.99 -0.53
CA GLY A 8 -5.42 31.67 -0.37
C GLY A 8 -4.24 30.94 -1.02
N GLY A 9 -4.49 29.81 -1.69
CA GLY A 9 -3.48 29.01 -2.37
C GLY A 9 -2.70 28.03 -1.47
N GLN A 10 -3.08 27.89 -0.21
CA GLN A 10 -2.40 27.01 0.75
C GLN A 10 -2.93 25.58 0.66
N TRP A 11 -2.03 24.60 0.73
CA TRP A 11 -2.41 23.20 0.74
C TRP A 11 -3.09 22.81 2.06
N GLN A 12 -4.29 22.25 1.96
CA GLN A 12 -5.07 21.74 3.07
C GLN A 12 -5.37 20.26 2.85
N ARG A 13 -5.42 19.49 3.94
CA ARG A 13 -5.93 18.12 3.90
C ARG A 13 -7.44 18.14 3.67
N VAL A 14 -7.92 17.22 2.84
CA VAL A 14 -9.36 16.95 2.70
C VAL A 14 -9.76 15.86 3.69
N GLU A 15 -10.34 16.27 4.82
CA GLU A 15 -10.91 15.31 5.79
C GLU A 15 -12.10 14.56 5.17
N GLY A 16 -12.25 13.28 5.53
CA GLY A 16 -13.33 12.43 5.01
C GLY A 16 -13.22 12.05 3.53
N SER A 17 -12.15 12.44 2.83
CA SER A 17 -11.93 12.02 1.43
C SER A 17 -11.93 10.49 1.30
N SER A 18 -12.61 9.99 0.27
CA SER A 18 -12.63 8.56 -0.10
C SER A 18 -11.27 8.02 -0.52
N TYR A 19 -10.32 8.89 -0.88
CA TYR A 19 -8.94 8.52 -1.21
C TYR A 19 -8.04 8.38 0.02
N ASN A 20 -8.49 8.82 1.21
CA ASN A 20 -7.72 8.66 2.43
C ASN A 20 -7.68 7.19 2.85
N ARG A 21 -6.46 6.61 2.89
CA ARG A 21 -6.25 5.19 3.19
C ARG A 21 -5.07 4.99 4.13
N ARG A 22 -5.17 3.99 4.99
CA ARG A 22 -4.05 3.43 5.78
C ARG A 22 -3.70 2.05 5.22
N ILE A 23 -2.41 1.84 4.98
CA ILE A 23 -1.80 0.52 4.79
C ILE A 23 -0.87 0.33 5.99
N THR A 24 -1.05 -0.76 6.72
CA THR A 24 -0.40 -1.04 8.01
C THR A 24 0.34 -2.38 7.97
N GLY A 25 1.07 -2.71 9.03
CA GLY A 25 1.67 -4.03 9.23
C GLY A 25 0.68 -5.19 9.39
N SER A 26 -0.62 -4.94 9.27
CA SER A 26 -1.69 -5.96 9.35
C SER A 26 -2.70 -5.85 8.21
N SER A 27 -2.51 -4.92 7.27
CA SER A 27 -3.38 -4.82 6.10
C SER A 27 -3.18 -6.05 5.22
N PRO A 28 -4.22 -6.69 4.67
CA PRO A 28 -4.02 -7.78 3.71
C PRO A 28 -3.45 -7.23 2.40
N LEU A 29 -2.42 -7.89 1.85
CA LEU A 29 -1.84 -7.61 0.54
C LEU A 29 -1.67 -8.89 -0.26
N ASP A 30 -1.81 -8.77 -1.58
CA ASP A 30 -1.54 -9.86 -2.51
C ASP A 30 -0.06 -9.95 -2.86
N LEU A 31 0.45 -11.17 -2.98
CA LEU A 31 1.75 -11.47 -3.57
C LEU A 31 1.58 -11.70 -5.08
N SER A 32 2.52 -11.18 -5.87
CA SER A 32 2.57 -11.35 -7.31
C SER A 32 4.00 -11.62 -7.78
N GLY A 33 4.16 -11.92 -9.07
CA GLY A 33 5.44 -12.27 -9.68
C GLY A 33 5.80 -13.76 -9.55
N PRO A 34 7.02 -14.15 -9.95
CA PRO A 34 7.39 -15.56 -10.16
C PRO A 34 7.31 -16.46 -8.92
N LEU A 35 7.37 -15.87 -7.72
CA LEU A 35 7.35 -16.63 -6.46
C LEU A 35 5.97 -16.66 -5.79
N ALA A 36 4.95 -15.96 -6.32
CA ALA A 36 3.61 -16.07 -5.78
C ALA A 36 3.10 -17.52 -5.91
N GLY A 37 2.67 -18.11 -4.79
CA GLY A 37 2.26 -19.52 -4.71
C GLY A 37 3.39 -20.53 -4.45
N HIS A 38 4.64 -20.07 -4.38
CA HIS A 38 5.78 -20.95 -4.18
C HIS A 38 5.78 -21.58 -2.77
N ASP A 39 6.11 -22.87 -2.67
CA ASP A 39 6.04 -23.65 -1.42
C ASP A 39 6.81 -22.99 -0.26
N LEU A 40 7.95 -22.33 -0.55
CA LEU A 40 8.76 -21.61 0.44
C LEU A 40 8.10 -20.36 1.06
N LEU A 41 7.04 -19.82 0.43
CA LEU A 41 6.31 -18.67 0.96
C LEU A 41 5.05 -19.08 1.73
N ARG A 42 4.73 -20.39 1.80
CA ARG A 42 3.55 -20.86 2.53
C ARG A 42 3.73 -20.70 4.02
N THR A 43 2.67 -20.27 4.67
CA THR A 43 2.59 -20.17 6.13
C THR A 43 1.29 -20.80 6.62
N ALA A 44 1.16 -21.03 7.94
CA ALA A 44 -0.10 -21.54 8.49
C ALA A 44 -1.28 -20.59 8.23
N SER A 45 -1.02 -19.27 8.17
CA SER A 45 -2.03 -18.24 7.90
C SER A 45 -2.32 -18.03 6.41
N ASP A 46 -1.40 -18.44 5.53
CA ASP A 46 -1.60 -18.42 4.08
C ASP A 46 -0.98 -19.68 3.45
N PRO A 47 -1.73 -20.79 3.40
CA PRO A 47 -1.28 -22.02 2.78
C PRO A 47 -1.17 -21.91 1.25
N GLU A 48 -1.79 -20.92 0.62
CA GLU A 48 -1.70 -20.72 -0.82
C GLU A 48 -0.49 -19.91 -1.26
N ALA A 49 0.23 -19.27 -0.31
CA ALA A 49 1.38 -18.41 -0.59
C ALA A 49 1.09 -17.25 -1.56
N LYS A 50 -0.12 -16.69 -1.49
CA LYS A 50 -0.60 -15.60 -2.35
C LYS A 50 -0.99 -14.34 -1.60
N GLN A 51 -1.06 -14.38 -0.26
CA GLN A 51 -1.44 -13.22 0.54
C GLN A 51 -0.54 -13.08 1.78
N VAL A 52 -0.24 -11.83 2.12
CA VAL A 52 0.54 -11.49 3.31
C VAL A 52 -0.17 -10.44 4.14
N LEU A 53 0.15 -10.43 5.43
CA LEU A 53 -0.29 -9.38 6.34
C LEU A 53 0.79 -8.32 6.45
N GLY A 54 0.50 -7.19 5.80
CA GLY A 54 1.13 -5.92 6.04
C GLY A 54 2.41 -5.64 5.28
N THR A 55 2.80 -4.37 5.36
CA THR A 55 4.14 -3.89 5.04
C THR A 55 4.60 -3.00 6.18
N LEU A 56 5.84 -3.21 6.64
CA LEU A 56 6.40 -2.61 7.83
C LEU A 56 7.83 -2.14 7.55
N ASN A 57 8.32 -1.20 8.36
CA ASN A 57 9.62 -0.56 8.14
C ASN A 57 9.78 0.06 6.74
N ASN A 58 8.67 0.56 6.16
CA ASN A 58 8.67 1.30 4.90
C ASN A 58 9.53 2.56 5.06
N CYS A 59 10.56 2.71 4.23
CA CYS A 59 11.65 3.66 4.47
C CYS A 59 11.63 4.86 3.51
N SER A 60 11.49 4.59 2.22
CA SER A 60 11.55 5.61 1.16
C SER A 60 10.37 5.42 0.20
N MET A 61 10.46 6.00 -1.00
CA MET A 61 9.41 5.85 -1.99
C MET A 61 9.91 5.97 -3.43
N GLY A 62 9.08 5.48 -4.35
CA GLY A 62 9.19 5.72 -5.79
C GLY A 62 7.82 5.96 -6.41
N VAL A 63 7.75 6.80 -7.43
CA VAL A 63 6.53 7.04 -8.21
C VAL A 63 6.75 6.52 -9.62
N THR A 64 5.86 5.64 -10.07
CA THR A 64 5.97 5.08 -11.42
C THR A 64 5.35 6.02 -12.46
N PRO A 65 5.82 6.00 -13.72
CA PRO A 65 5.24 6.81 -14.80
C PRO A 65 3.77 6.48 -15.14
N TRP A 66 3.27 5.33 -14.70
CA TRP A 66 1.88 4.90 -14.90
C TRP A 66 0.99 5.13 -13.67
N GLY A 67 1.44 5.96 -12.72
CA GLY A 67 0.60 6.46 -11.63
C GLY A 67 0.45 5.52 -10.43
N THR A 68 1.43 4.64 -10.18
CA THR A 68 1.48 3.82 -8.96
C THR A 68 2.62 4.26 -8.03
N TYR A 69 2.51 3.86 -6.76
CA TYR A 69 3.47 4.20 -5.70
C TYR A 69 4.22 2.95 -5.21
N LEU A 70 5.52 3.07 -5.02
CA LEU A 70 6.40 2.08 -4.38
C LEU A 70 6.75 2.58 -2.98
N ALA A 71 6.53 1.74 -1.97
CA ALA A 71 6.72 2.03 -0.54
C ALA A 71 8.02 1.43 0.01
#